data_AF-A0A3B9PM01-F1
#
_entry.id   AF-A0A3B9PM01-F1
#
_cell.length_a   1.000
_cell.length_b   1.000
_cell.length_c   1.000
_cell.angle_alpha   90.00
_cell.angle_beta   90.00
_cell.angle_gamma   90.00
#
_symmetry.space_group_name_H-M   'P 1'
#
loop_
_entity.id
_entity.type
_entity.pdbx_description
1 polymer ?
#
loop_
_entity_poly.entity_id
_entity_poly.type
_entity_poly.pdbx_seq_one_letter_code
_entity_poly.pdbx_strand_id
1 'polypeptide(L)' 'QVIDTVSGEVTDTLQPGRGILHMEFLSKGHEVWLSARDDNKVVIYDTATKKQIGGFDSASPSGIFFTTRAARTGF' A
#
# COMPACT_ATOMS: atom_id res chain seq x y z
N GLN A 1 -7.37 -1.68 -7.07
CA GLN A 1 -8.80 -1.45 -6.76
C GLN A 1 -9.01 -1.66 -5.27
N VAL A 2 -9.96 -0.94 -4.68
CA VAL A 2 -10.41 -1.16 -3.31
C VAL A 2 -11.78 -1.84 -3.40
N ILE A 3 -11.93 -2.96 -2.70
CA ILE A 3 -13.12 -3.81 -2.76
C ILE A 3 -13.77 -3.82 -1.39
N ASP A 4 -15.07 -3.59 -1.34
CA ASP A 4 -15.85 -3.83 -0.13
C ASP A 4 -15.97 -5.35 0.09
N THR A 5 -15.55 -5.83 1.25
CA THR A 5 -15.42 -7.27 1.50
C THR A 5 -16.75 -7.97 1.77
N VAL A 6 -17.82 -7.21 2.05
CA VAL A 6 -19.15 -7.78 2.33
C VAL A 6 -19.92 -7.98 1.04
N SER A 7 -19.92 -6.98 0.16
CA SER A 7 -20.61 -6.99 -1.13
C SER A 7 -19.76 -7.56 -2.27
N GLY A 8 -18.43 -7.50 -2.16
CA GLY A 8 -17.50 -7.86 -3.24
C GLY A 8 -17.40 -6.79 -4.33
N GLU A 9 -18.04 -5.63 -4.15
CA GLU A 9 -18.05 -4.56 -5.14
C GLU A 9 -16.79 -3.71 -5.08
N VAL A 10 -16.37 -3.20 -6.24
CA VAL A 10 -15.29 -2.22 -6.33
C VAL A 10 -15.81 -0.89 -5.82
N THR A 11 -15.28 -0.41 -4.71
CA THR A 11 -15.62 0.91 -4.16
C THR A 11 -14.78 2.02 -4.79
N ASP A 12 -13.51 1.74 -5.08
CA ASP A 12 -12.59 2.73 -5.67
C ASP A 12 -11.54 2.08 -6.58
N THR A 13 -11.06 2.86 -7.54
CA THR A 13 -9.89 2.51 -8.35
C THR A 13 -8.81 3.57 -8.15
N LEU A 14 -7.81 3.26 -7.33
CA LEU A 14 -6.69 4.14 -7.04
C LEU A 14 -5.67 4.13 -8.20
N GLN A 15 -5.06 5.29 -8.45
CA GLN A 15 -3.95 5.47 -9.40
C GLN A 15 -2.69 6.01 -8.68
N PRO A 16 -2.08 5.20 -7.78
CA PRO A 16 -1.00 5.62 -6.88
C PRO A 16 0.33 5.90 -7.60
N GLY A 17 0.49 5.36 -8.81
CA GLY A 17 1.69 5.47 -9.62
C GLY A 17 1.79 4.34 -10.65
N ARG A 18 2.85 4.36 -11.44
CA ARG A 18 3.16 3.33 -12.44
C ARG A 18 4.00 2.21 -11.84
N GLY A 19 3.81 0.99 -12.34
CA GLY A 19 4.58 -0.18 -11.91
C GLY A 19 4.41 -0.49 -10.43
N ILE A 20 3.16 -0.54 -9.94
CA ILE A 20 2.88 -0.93 -8.55
C ILE A 20 3.25 -2.39 -8.35
N LEU A 21 4.28 -2.65 -7.55
CA LEU A 21 4.81 -4.01 -7.34
C LEU A 21 4.41 -4.66 -6.02
N HIS A 22 4.24 -3.87 -4.97
CA HIS A 22 3.95 -4.37 -3.64
C HIS A 22 3.09 -3.36 -2.88
N MET A 23 2.25 -3.89 -1.99
CA MET A 23 1.46 -3.11 -1.05
C MET A 23 1.61 -3.74 0.32
N GLU A 24 1.83 -2.93 1.34
CA GLU A 24 1.97 -3.39 2.72
C GLU A 24 1.16 -2.51 3.66
N PHE A 25 0.33 -3.13 4.49
CA PHE A 25 -0.43 -2.41 5.52
C PHE A 25 0.42 -2.23 6.78
N LEU A 26 0.27 -1.08 7.44
CA LEU A 26 0.75 -0.93 8.81
C LEU A 26 0.00 -1.91 9.73
N SER A 27 0.58 -2.23 10.88
CA SER A 27 0.07 -3.26 11.80
C SER A 27 -1.40 -3.09 12.23
N LYS A 28 -1.87 -1.85 12.37
CA LYS A 28 -3.27 -1.51 12.69
C LYS A 28 -4.13 -1.17 11.46
N GLY A 29 -3.58 -1.30 10.25
CA GLY A 29 -4.31 -1.15 8.99
C GLY A 29 -4.74 0.26 8.59
N HIS A 30 -4.38 1.31 9.34
CA HIS A 30 -4.77 2.70 9.01
C HIS A 30 -4.00 3.27 7.81
N GLU A 31 -2.85 2.68 7.47
CA GLU A 31 -2.07 3.05 6.31
C GLU A 31 -1.79 1.84 5.42
N VAL A 32 -1.72 2.10 4.13
CA VAL A 32 -1.14 1.20 3.13
C VAL A 32 -0.03 1.91 2.39
N TRP A 33 1.12 1.24 2.29
CA TRP A 33 2.32 1.71 1.63
C TRP A 33 2.49 0.96 0.31
N LEU A 34 2.73 1.68 -0.78
CA LEU A 34 2.80 1.10 -2.12
C LEU A 34 4.13 1.45 -2.80
N SER A 35 4.80 0.44 -3.35
CA SER A 35 5.99 0.60 -4.18
C SER A 35 5.60 0.93 -5.62
N ALA A 36 5.77 2.18 -6.05
CA ALA A 36 5.60 2.60 -7.44
C ALA A 36 6.95 2.58 -8.16
N ARG A 37 7.32 1.41 -8.69
CA ARG A 37 8.67 1.14 -9.21
C ARG A 37 9.06 2.11 -10.34
N ASP A 38 8.18 2.26 -11.32
CA ASP A 38 8.49 3.01 -12.54
C ASP A 38 8.47 4.53 -12.30
N ASP A 39 7.98 4.95 -11.12
CA ASP A 39 7.98 6.34 -10.66
C ASP A 39 9.09 6.61 -9.62
N ASN A 40 9.91 5.61 -9.26
CA ASN A 40 10.96 5.72 -8.23
C ASN A 40 10.47 6.34 -6.92
N LYS A 41 9.31 5.90 -6.42
CA LYS A 41 8.75 6.39 -5.16
C LYS A 41 7.98 5.31 -4.40
N VAL A 42 7.89 5.50 -3.10
CA VAL A 42 6.90 4.86 -2.25
C VAL A 42 5.81 5.88 -1.95
N VAL A 43 4.55 5.50 -2.06
CA VAL A 43 3.41 6.35 -1.71
C VAL A 43 2.62 5.74 -0.56
N ILE A 44 2.07 6.61 0.29
CA ILE A 44 1.38 6.21 1.51
C ILE A 44 -0.05 6.74 1.45
N TYR A 45 -1.01 5.85 1.66
CA TYR A 45 -2.44 6.15 1.65
C TYR A 45 -3.05 5.87 3.02
N ASP A 46 -3.92 6.77 3.48
CA ASP A 46 -4.84 6.51 4.57
C ASP A 46 -5.98 5.60 4.07
N THR A 47 -6.23 4.50 4.76
CA THR A 47 -7.14 3.45 4.28
C THR A 47 -8.62 3.80 4.48
N ALA A 48 -8.94 4.64 5.46
CA ALA A 48 -10.31 5.05 5.74
C ALA A 48 -10.83 6.06 4.72
N THR A 49 -10.00 7.07 4.41
CA THR A 49 -10.32 8.18 3.50
C THR A 49 -9.89 7.91 2.07
N LYS A 50 -9.02 6.92 1.85
CA LYS A 50 -8.48 6.53 0.53
C LYS A 50 -7.64 7.65 -0.12
N LYS A 51 -7.16 8.59 0.70
CA LYS A 51 -6.35 9.73 0.26
C LYS A 51 -4.88 9.42 0.47
N GLN A 52 -4.05 9.89 -0.47
CA GLN A 52 -2.61 9.90 -0.28
C GLN A 52 -2.28 10.88 0.86
N ILE A 53 -1.55 10.41 1.85
CA ILE A 53 -1.11 11.19 3.03
C ILE A 53 0.40 11.45 3.03
N GLY A 54 1.15 10.79 2.14
CA GLY A 54 2.58 11.00 2.05
C GLY A 54 3.26 10.14 0.99
N GLY A 55 4.59 10.16 1.03
CA GLY A 55 5.46 9.38 0.16
C GLY A 55 6.90 9.88 0.23
N PHE A 56 7.80 9.11 -0.34
CA PHE A 56 9.22 9.45 -0.43
C PHE A 56 9.85 8.81 -1.66
N ASP A 57 10.92 9.43 -2.14
CA ASP A 57 11.68 8.93 -3.28
C ASP A 57 12.45 7.65 -2.89
N SER A 58 12.46 6.69 -3.80
CA SER A 58 13.18 5.44 -3.64
C SER A 58 13.55 4.90 -5.02
N ALA A 59 14.81 4.50 -5.23
CA ALA A 59 15.23 4.00 -6.53
C ALA A 59 14.66 2.59 -6.77
N SER A 60 13.82 2.43 -7.79
CA SER A 60 13.24 1.15 -8.24
C SER A 60 12.68 0.27 -7.10
N PRO A 61 11.76 0.78 -6.26
CA PRO A 61 11.25 0.05 -5.10
C PRO A 61 10.49 -1.21 -5.52
N SER A 62 10.58 -2.24 -4.68
CA SER A 62 9.89 -3.52 -4.89
C SER A 62 9.15 -3.93 -3.62
N GLY A 63 9.72 -4.77 -2.76
CA GLY A 63 9.08 -5.23 -1.53
C GLY A 63 9.08 -4.19 -0.40
N ILE A 64 7.99 -4.16 0.38
CA ILE A 64 7.87 -3.39 1.62
C ILE A 64 7.46 -4.38 2.72
N PHE A 65 8.22 -4.46 3.81
CA PHE A 65 7.96 -5.39 4.90
C PHE A 65 8.09 -4.67 6.24
N PHE A 66 7.00 -4.56 6.99
CA PHE A 66 7.06 -3.99 8.34
C PHE A 66 7.54 -5.02 9.37
N THR A 67 8.26 -4.52 10.39
CA THR A 67 8.82 -5.34 11.47
C THR A 67 7.76 -6.07 12.29
N THR A 68 6.50 -5.64 12.25
CA THR A 68 5.39 -6.34 12.93
C THR A 68 5.17 -7.76 12.42
N ARG A 69 5.67 -8.10 11.22
CA ARG A 69 5.72 -9.48 10.72
C ARG A 69 6.53 -10.41 11.61
N ALA A 70 7.59 -9.92 12.25
CA ALA A 70 8.45 -10.73 13.12
C ALA A 70 7.72 -11.34 14.31
N ALA A 71 6.58 -10.77 14.73
CA ALA A 71 5.77 -11.27 15.83
C ALA A 71 4.75 -12.36 15.41
N ARG A 72 4.69 -12.73 14.13
CA ARG A 72 3.67 -13.66 13.59
C ARG A 72 4.33 -14.73 12.72
N THR A 73 4.15 -16.00 13.08
CA THR A 73 4.61 -17.13 12.26
C THR A 73 3.85 -17.16 10.92
N GLY A 74 4.57 -17.44 9.82
CA GLY A 74 3.99 -17.59 8.48
C GLY A 74 3.91 -16.31 7.64
N PHE A 75 4.68 -15.28 8.00
CA PHE A 75 4.82 -14.01 7.27
C PHE A 75 6.17 -13.85 6.57
#